data_AF-A0A8H6PLI5-F1
#
_entry.id   AF-A0A8H6PLI5-F1
#
_cell.length_a   1.000
_cell.length_b   1.000
_cell.length_c   1.000
_cell.angle_alpha   90.00
_cell.angle_beta   90.00
_cell.angle_gamma   90.00
#
_symmetry.space_group_name_H-M   'P 1'
#
loop_
_entity.id
_entity.type
_entity.pdbx_description
1 polymer ?
#
loop_
_entity_poly.entity_id
_entity_poly.type
_entity_poly.pdbx_seq_one_letter_code
_entity_poly.pdbx_strand_id
1 'polypeptide(L)'
;MIVSMRDASPAVDLSSLEGITAQESQPPGPTRVGTNLAHRSFFFPTDPEQPDWKPFSLKSYYIAMLIVASLMLAGVQEYLCQKSKQWEKEGRGFVVFNSVGEMPTVEFFCWKYLPTIVMVSYGVLWQIADYEVKRLEPYYQLSQPTGNTAAQSLNLDYVTLWSYTVPIKAVKYRHWAVFVSSIGTILATTAAPSLQSPSINSVENPECKNSHKPACDGIRYFLRIDPVWSRLVTDCLITVALLALVLLVQLRRKSGLLSDPRGVAGIAAMATKSHILCDFDGMDEALHDDIHAKLRHRRYILYKSTIWQGECTHHNPSKSQTQTQTQTQTQTQTQNPHPIILRPIPLMSFMIAMAIFFPFIPAIAYIPLKTIA
;
A
#
# COMPACT_ATOMS: atom_id res chain seq x y z
N MET A 1 1.14 -29.72 21.11
CA MET A 1 2.28 -30.58 20.71
C MET A 1 2.57 -30.26 19.25
N ILE A 2 3.80 -29.84 18.91
CA ILE A 2 4.19 -29.66 17.50
C ILE A 2 4.33 -31.06 16.92
N VAL A 3 3.52 -31.40 15.91
CA VAL A 3 3.57 -32.72 15.29
C VAL A 3 4.41 -32.58 14.03
N SER A 4 5.56 -33.25 14.01
CA SER A 4 6.37 -33.39 12.80
C SER A 4 5.80 -34.54 12.00
N MET A 5 5.31 -34.27 10.79
CA MET A 5 4.99 -35.32 9.83
C MET A 5 6.22 -35.53 8.94
N ARG A 6 6.65 -36.78 8.85
CA ARG A 6 7.71 -37.20 7.93
C ARG A 6 6.98 -37.68 6.68
N ASP A 7 7.13 -36.96 5.58
CA ASP A 7 6.55 -37.40 4.31
C ASP A 7 7.34 -38.63 3.85
N ALA A 8 6.72 -39.80 3.96
CA ALA A 8 7.23 -41.02 3.35
C ALA A 8 6.96 -40.92 1.84
N SER A 9 8.02 -40.82 1.04
CA SER A 9 7.94 -41.01 -0.41
C SER A 9 7.37 -42.41 -0.71
N PRO A 10 6.48 -42.58 -1.70
CA PRO A 10 6.06 -43.92 -2.16
C PRO A 10 7.17 -44.68 -2.90
N ALA A 11 8.36 -44.08 -3.07
CA ALA A 11 9.55 -44.82 -3.44
C ALA A 11 10.03 -45.59 -2.20
N VAL A 12 9.78 -46.90 -2.20
CA VAL A 12 10.38 -47.86 -1.28
C VAL A 12 11.89 -47.62 -1.26
N ASP A 13 12.40 -47.11 -0.14
CA ASP A 13 13.83 -46.91 0.08
C ASP A 13 14.46 -48.29 0.31
N LEU A 14 14.87 -48.93 -0.80
CA LEU A 14 15.44 -50.28 -0.81
C LEU A 14 16.87 -50.34 -0.24
N SER A 15 17.43 -49.21 0.21
CA SER A 15 18.74 -49.13 0.85
C SER A 15 18.82 -49.88 2.18
N SER A 16 17.67 -50.19 2.80
CA SER A 16 17.60 -51.07 3.99
C SER A 16 17.49 -52.57 3.66
N LEU A 17 17.47 -52.94 2.37
CA LEU A 17 17.29 -54.33 1.92
C LEU A 17 18.55 -54.92 1.24
N GLU A 18 19.64 -54.15 1.17
CA GLU A 18 20.93 -54.62 0.65
C GLU A 18 21.84 -55.08 1.81
N GLY A 19 22.03 -56.40 1.90
CA GLY A 19 23.26 -56.98 2.47
C GLY A 19 23.20 -57.52 3.91
N ILE A 20 22.69 -58.75 4.08
CA ILE A 20 23.25 -59.66 5.09
C ILE A 20 24.51 -60.27 4.46
N THR A 21 25.66 -59.62 4.65
CA THR A 21 26.96 -60.27 4.53
C THR A 21 27.88 -59.67 5.60
N ALA A 22 28.33 -60.55 6.49
CA ALA A 22 29.20 -60.22 7.61
C ALA A 22 30.58 -59.76 7.13
N GLN A 23 31.06 -58.59 7.57
CA GLN A 23 32.44 -58.40 8.03
C GLN A 23 32.67 -57.03 8.72
N GLU A 24 33.05 -57.10 10.00
CA GLU A 24 34.24 -56.46 10.61
C GLU A 24 34.45 -54.92 10.64
N SER A 25 34.23 -54.37 11.85
CA SER A 25 34.92 -53.26 12.56
C SER A 25 35.29 -51.93 11.84
N GLN A 26 34.61 -50.84 12.24
CA GLN A 26 35.20 -49.49 12.42
C GLN A 26 34.28 -48.60 13.31
N PRO A 27 34.84 -47.63 14.08
CA PRO A 27 34.07 -46.85 15.06
C PRO A 27 33.20 -45.77 14.39
N PRO A 28 32.12 -45.29 15.04
CA PRO A 28 31.14 -44.44 14.41
C PRO A 28 31.70 -43.05 14.12
N GLY A 29 31.81 -42.70 12.84
CA GLY A 29 31.95 -41.33 12.38
C GLY A 29 30.64 -40.54 12.61
N PRO A 30 30.71 -39.20 12.70
CA PRO A 30 29.56 -38.38 13.06
C PRO A 30 28.50 -38.46 11.95
N THR A 31 27.31 -38.91 12.32
CA THR A 31 26.13 -39.00 11.47
C THR A 31 25.81 -37.63 10.88
N ARG A 32 25.89 -37.50 9.55
CA ARG A 32 25.35 -36.35 8.81
C ARG A 32 23.81 -36.34 8.95
N VAL A 33 23.31 -35.69 9.98
CA VAL A 33 21.87 -35.47 10.23
C VAL A 33 21.28 -34.34 9.35
N GLY A 34 22.10 -33.68 8.51
CA GLY A 34 21.74 -32.41 7.86
C GLY A 34 20.71 -32.43 6.72
N THR A 35 20.50 -33.54 6.00
CA THR A 35 19.74 -33.50 4.73
C THR A 35 18.25 -33.86 4.85
N ASN A 36 17.82 -34.46 5.95
CA ASN A 36 16.46 -35.00 6.10
C ASN A 36 15.44 -34.01 6.72
N LEU A 37 15.87 -32.84 7.18
CA LEU A 37 14.97 -31.86 7.80
C LEU A 37 14.15 -31.08 6.76
N ALA A 38 14.70 -30.86 5.56
CA ALA A 38 14.08 -30.05 4.50
C ALA A 38 12.76 -30.65 3.96
N HIS A 39 12.48 -31.93 4.25
CA HIS A 39 11.31 -32.67 3.75
C HIS A 39 10.27 -32.98 4.84
N ARG A 40 10.39 -32.39 6.04
CA ARG A 40 9.41 -32.55 7.13
C ARG A 40 8.47 -31.35 7.17
N SER A 41 7.18 -31.62 7.08
CA SER A 41 6.14 -30.63 7.35
C SER A 41 5.82 -30.62 8.85
N PHE A 42 5.63 -29.42 9.42
CA PHE A 42 5.28 -29.26 10.83
C PHE A 42 3.86 -28.73 10.92
N PHE A 43 3.01 -29.45 11.67
CA PHE A 43 1.69 -28.95 12.04
C PHE A 43 1.79 -28.18 13.35
N PHE A 44 1.43 -26.90 13.29
CA PHE A 44 1.36 -26.04 14.46
C PHE A 44 -0.10 -25.92 14.91
N PRO A 45 -0.43 -26.27 16.16
CA PRO A 45 -1.75 -26.00 16.69
C PRO A 45 -1.98 -24.49 16.76
N THR A 46 -3.24 -24.07 16.69
CA THR A 46 -3.64 -22.68 16.88
C THR A 46 -3.17 -22.16 18.24
N ASP A 47 -2.39 -21.10 18.24
CA ASP A 47 -1.93 -20.45 19.48
C ASP A 47 -3.12 -19.76 20.17
N PRO A 48 -3.49 -20.17 21.40
CA PRO A 48 -4.57 -19.50 22.13
C PRO A 48 -4.20 -18.06 22.53
N GLU A 49 -2.91 -17.78 22.72
CA GLU A 49 -2.36 -16.50 23.16
C GLU A 49 -1.51 -15.81 22.08
N GLN A 50 -2.07 -15.63 20.89
CA GLN A 50 -1.37 -14.93 19.81
C GLN A 50 -1.10 -13.46 20.17
N PRO A 51 0.16 -12.98 20.14
CA PRO A 51 0.50 -11.61 20.48
C PRO A 51 -0.02 -10.63 19.41
N ASP A 52 -0.41 -9.42 19.83
CA ASP A 52 -0.98 -8.38 18.96
C ASP A 52 -0.20 -7.07 19.08
N TRP A 53 1.10 -7.11 18.76
CA TRP A 53 1.87 -5.90 18.61
C TRP A 53 1.39 -5.11 17.38
N LYS A 54 1.12 -3.82 17.57
CA LYS A 54 0.73 -2.88 16.50
C LYS A 54 1.48 -1.57 16.70
N PRO A 55 2.02 -0.95 15.64
CA PRO A 55 2.62 0.37 15.70
C PRO A 55 1.56 1.43 15.97
N PHE A 56 2.00 2.62 16.38
CA PHE A 56 1.15 3.76 16.75
C PHE A 56 0.07 4.07 15.69
N SER A 57 0.43 4.04 14.41
CA SER A 57 -0.45 4.36 13.28
C SER A 57 -1.52 3.31 12.98
N LEU A 58 -1.36 2.07 13.46
CA LEU A 58 -2.33 0.98 13.28
C LEU A 58 -3.21 0.77 14.51
N LYS A 59 -2.97 1.50 15.60
CA LYS A 59 -3.83 1.45 16.77
C LYS A 59 -5.20 2.07 16.43
N SER A 60 -6.25 1.54 17.04
CA SER A 60 -7.62 1.97 16.77
C SER A 60 -7.85 3.45 17.05
N TYR A 61 -7.15 4.06 18.02
CA TYR A 61 -7.26 5.50 18.29
C TYR A 61 -6.70 6.36 17.15
N TYR A 62 -5.66 5.92 16.44
CA TYR A 62 -5.09 6.66 15.32
C TYR A 62 -6.03 6.62 14.12
N ILE A 63 -6.58 5.45 13.81
CA ILE A 63 -7.58 5.32 12.76
C ILE A 63 -8.86 6.10 13.11
N ALA A 64 -9.28 6.09 14.38
CA ALA A 64 -10.39 6.93 14.85
C ALA A 64 -10.09 8.42 14.70
N MET A 65 -8.86 8.87 14.99
CA MET A 65 -8.42 10.25 14.73
C MET A 65 -8.53 10.58 13.24
N LEU A 66 -8.12 9.70 12.32
CA LEU A 66 -8.27 9.92 10.88
C LEU A 66 -9.74 10.05 10.46
N ILE A 67 -10.62 9.21 11.00
CA ILE A 67 -12.07 9.29 10.75
C ILE A 67 -12.63 10.64 11.20
N VAL A 68 -12.33 11.04 12.45
CA VAL A 68 -12.78 12.33 13.01
C VAL A 68 -12.23 13.49 12.20
N ALA A 69 -10.94 13.46 11.83
CA ALA A 69 -10.33 14.49 10.99
C ALA A 69 -11.03 14.58 9.62
N SER A 70 -11.32 13.46 8.97
CA SER A 70 -12.03 13.43 7.69
C SER A 70 -13.44 14.03 7.80
N LEU A 71 -14.20 13.65 8.82
CA LEU A 71 -15.55 14.16 9.06
C LEU A 71 -15.56 15.64 9.44
N MET A 72 -14.58 16.09 10.23
CA MET A 72 -14.41 17.50 10.57
C MET A 72 -14.06 18.33 9.33
N LEU A 73 -13.14 17.86 8.48
CA LEU A 73 -12.82 18.55 7.23
C LEU A 73 -14.00 18.58 6.27
N ALA A 74 -14.75 17.48 6.15
CA ALA A 74 -15.99 17.44 5.35
C ALA A 74 -17.04 18.42 5.89
N GLY A 75 -17.24 18.44 7.21
CA GLY A 75 -18.19 19.36 7.87
C GLY A 75 -17.79 20.82 7.71
N VAL A 76 -16.50 21.16 7.85
CA VAL A 76 -15.99 22.52 7.62
C VAL A 76 -16.17 22.93 6.15
N GLN A 77 -15.88 22.05 5.20
CA GLN A 77 -16.04 22.32 3.78
C GLN A 77 -17.51 22.57 3.40
N GLU A 78 -18.43 21.72 3.87
CA GLU A 78 -19.86 21.89 3.63
C GLU A 78 -20.42 23.14 4.34
N TYR A 79 -19.97 23.42 5.57
CA TYR A 79 -20.31 24.65 6.28
C TYR A 79 -19.89 25.90 5.50
N LEU A 80 -18.65 25.92 4.98
CA LEU A 80 -18.16 27.00 4.14
C LEU A 80 -18.98 27.13 2.85
N CYS A 81 -19.36 26.01 2.22
CA CYS A 81 -20.21 26.01 1.04
C CYS A 81 -21.61 26.60 1.32
N GLN A 82 -22.26 26.18 2.41
CA GLN A 82 -23.59 26.66 2.79
C GLN A 82 -23.55 28.15 3.14
N LYS A 83 -22.54 28.58 3.90
CA LYS A 83 -22.33 29.98 4.25
C LYS A 83 -22.06 30.83 3.01
N SER A 84 -21.24 30.34 2.07
CA SER A 84 -21.00 31.01 0.79
C SER A 84 -22.29 31.17 -0.03
N LYS A 85 -23.18 30.17 -0.04
CA LYS A 85 -24.49 30.26 -0.72
C LYS A 85 -25.45 31.22 -0.03
N GLN A 86 -25.40 31.30 1.30
CA GLN A 86 -26.24 32.23 2.05
C GLN A 86 -25.82 33.68 1.77
N TRP A 87 -24.52 33.96 1.79
CA TRP A 87 -23.99 35.29 1.47
C TRP A 87 -24.22 35.70 0.03
N GLU A 88 -24.21 34.74 -0.91
CA GLU A 88 -24.63 34.98 -2.29
C GLU A 88 -26.06 35.53 -2.36
N LYS A 89 -27.01 34.96 -1.61
CA LYS A 89 -28.41 35.44 -1.58
C LYS A 89 -28.53 36.84 -0.98
N GLU A 90 -27.62 37.20 -0.07
CA GLU A 90 -27.53 38.51 0.57
C GLU A 90 -26.76 39.54 -0.28
N GLY A 91 -26.24 39.15 -1.46
CA GLY A 91 -25.48 40.01 -2.36
C GLY A 91 -24.06 40.32 -1.88
N ARG A 92 -23.48 39.54 -0.96
CA ARG A 92 -22.11 39.72 -0.43
C ARG A 92 -21.23 38.52 -0.75
N GLY A 93 -19.97 38.76 -1.12
CA GLY A 93 -18.94 37.71 -1.24
C GLY A 93 -18.25 37.40 0.09
N PHE A 94 -17.56 36.26 0.17
CA PHE A 94 -16.84 35.84 1.40
C PHE A 94 -15.72 36.83 1.77
N VAL A 95 -15.00 37.30 0.75
CA VAL A 95 -14.03 38.40 0.82
C VAL A 95 -14.24 39.26 -0.41
N VAL A 96 -14.21 40.57 -0.19
CA VAL A 96 -14.55 41.63 -1.13
C VAL A 96 -13.26 42.40 -1.41
N PHE A 97 -12.81 42.48 -2.66
CA PHE A 97 -11.57 43.20 -2.97
C PHE A 97 -11.55 43.85 -4.34
N ASN A 98 -10.84 44.98 -4.41
CA ASN A 98 -10.65 45.76 -5.63
C ASN A 98 -9.29 45.48 -6.28
N SER A 99 -8.24 45.32 -5.48
CA SER A 99 -6.89 44.96 -5.93
C SER A 99 -6.23 44.02 -4.91
N VAL A 100 -5.45 43.04 -5.40
CA VAL A 100 -4.75 42.06 -4.55
C VAL A 100 -3.76 42.74 -3.59
N GLY A 101 -3.26 43.94 -3.95
CA GLY A 101 -2.34 44.72 -3.12
C GLY A 101 -2.97 45.49 -1.96
N GLU A 102 -4.30 45.61 -1.90
CA GLU A 102 -5.02 46.34 -0.84
C GLU A 102 -5.47 45.42 0.31
N MET A 103 -5.36 44.11 0.14
CA MET A 103 -5.71 43.14 1.19
C MET A 103 -4.62 43.01 2.26
N PRO A 104 -5.00 42.81 3.53
CA PRO A 104 -4.06 42.32 4.53
C PRO A 104 -3.43 41.00 4.09
N THR A 105 -2.09 40.91 4.14
CA THR A 105 -1.33 39.71 3.73
C THR A 105 -1.81 38.43 4.43
N VAL A 106 -2.24 38.55 5.69
CA VAL A 106 -2.75 37.42 6.49
C VAL A 106 -4.04 36.87 5.90
N GLU A 107 -4.96 37.74 5.49
CA GLU A 107 -6.24 37.33 4.89
C GLU A 107 -5.98 36.62 3.56
N PHE A 108 -5.12 37.19 2.71
CA PHE A 108 -4.69 36.56 1.46
C PHE A 108 -4.08 35.18 1.68
N PHE A 109 -3.19 35.07 2.67
CA PHE A 109 -2.53 33.80 2.99
C PHE A 109 -3.54 32.74 3.48
N CYS A 110 -4.45 33.14 4.37
CA CYS A 110 -5.44 32.25 4.97
C CYS A 110 -6.39 31.66 3.94
N TRP A 111 -6.91 32.42 2.98
CA TRP A 111 -7.85 31.84 2.00
C TRP A 111 -7.12 31.04 0.91
N LYS A 112 -5.89 31.45 0.54
CA LYS A 112 -5.17 30.86 -0.60
C LYS A 112 -4.36 29.61 -0.25
N TYR A 113 -3.66 29.61 0.89
CA TYR A 113 -2.70 28.54 1.23
C TYR A 113 -3.18 27.61 2.35
N LEU A 114 -3.92 28.14 3.34
CA LEU A 114 -4.35 27.35 4.50
C LEU A 114 -5.14 26.09 4.11
N PRO A 115 -6.12 26.12 3.19
CA PRO A 115 -6.90 24.92 2.85
C PRO A 115 -6.01 23.83 2.23
N THR A 116 -5.06 24.22 1.40
CA THR A 116 -4.11 23.30 0.76
C THR A 116 -3.16 22.70 1.79
N ILE A 117 -2.61 23.51 2.71
CA ILE A 117 -1.74 23.01 3.79
C ILE A 117 -2.48 21.96 4.62
N VAL A 118 -3.71 22.26 5.03
CA VAL A 118 -4.53 21.34 5.84
C VAL A 118 -4.80 20.03 5.09
N MET A 119 -5.18 20.09 3.81
CA MET A 119 -5.42 18.88 3.00
C MET A 119 -4.15 18.03 2.81
N VAL A 120 -3.01 18.67 2.55
CA VAL A 120 -1.74 17.97 2.38
C VAL A 120 -1.29 17.33 3.69
N SER A 121 -1.37 18.05 4.82
CA SER A 121 -1.06 17.51 6.15
C SER A 121 -1.95 16.30 6.48
N TYR A 122 -3.23 16.37 6.15
CA TYR A 122 -4.15 15.24 6.29
C TYR A 122 -3.73 14.04 5.41
N GLY A 123 -3.35 14.28 4.16
CA GLY A 123 -2.81 13.25 3.27
C GLY A 123 -1.56 12.56 3.82
N VAL A 124 -0.65 13.31 4.45
CA VAL A 124 0.56 12.75 5.09
C VAL A 124 0.21 11.81 6.25
N LEU A 125 -0.77 12.16 7.08
CA LEU A 125 -1.23 11.26 8.16
C LEU A 125 -1.75 9.93 7.61
N TRP A 126 -2.47 9.97 6.48
CA TRP A 126 -2.90 8.77 5.78
C TRP A 126 -1.75 7.94 5.23
N GLN A 127 -0.73 8.57 4.64
CA GLN A 127 0.46 7.87 4.13
C GLN A 127 1.19 7.10 5.24
N ILE A 128 1.27 7.66 6.45
CA ILE A 128 1.89 6.98 7.60
C ILE A 128 1.13 5.70 7.95
N ALA A 129 -0.20 5.74 7.99
CA ALA A 129 -1.01 4.54 8.23
C ALA A 129 -0.83 3.51 7.11
N ASP A 130 -0.93 3.94 5.85
CA ASP A 130 -0.85 3.06 4.69
C ASP A 130 0.51 2.37 4.53
N TYR A 131 1.60 3.08 4.79
CA TYR A 131 2.94 2.49 4.82
C TYR A 131 3.03 1.33 5.82
N GLU A 132 2.46 1.51 7.01
CA GLU A 132 2.49 0.52 8.08
C GLU A 132 1.56 -0.66 7.79
N VAL A 133 0.38 -0.43 7.17
CA VAL A 133 -0.49 -1.51 6.67
C VAL A 133 0.25 -2.37 5.65
N LYS A 134 0.88 -1.74 4.64
CA LYS A 134 1.62 -2.45 3.58
C LYS A 134 2.80 -3.22 4.13
N ARG A 135 3.55 -2.63 5.07
CA ARG A 135 4.71 -3.29 5.71
C ARG A 135 4.30 -4.48 6.55
N LEU A 136 3.18 -4.40 7.28
CA LEU A 136 2.75 -5.46 8.18
C LEU A 136 1.85 -6.53 7.54
N GLU A 137 1.30 -6.29 6.35
CA GLU A 137 0.48 -7.29 5.64
C GLU A 137 1.14 -8.68 5.53
N PRO A 138 2.42 -8.82 5.12
CA PRO A 138 3.09 -10.12 5.06
C PRO A 138 2.99 -10.89 6.38
N TYR A 139 3.15 -10.19 7.50
CA TYR A 139 3.10 -10.79 8.82
C TYR A 139 1.69 -11.17 9.25
N TYR A 140 0.69 -10.34 8.95
CA TYR A 140 -0.71 -10.72 9.15
C TYR A 140 -1.08 -11.98 8.35
N GLN A 141 -0.52 -12.14 7.14
CA GLN A 141 -0.71 -13.35 6.34
C GLN A 141 -0.01 -14.57 6.96
N LEU A 142 1.21 -14.42 7.47
CA LEU A 142 1.93 -15.51 8.17
C LEU A 142 1.27 -15.90 9.49
N SER A 143 0.62 -14.95 10.17
CA SER A 143 -0.04 -15.15 11.47
C SER A 143 -1.34 -15.95 11.40
N GLN A 144 -1.81 -16.28 10.19
CA GLN A 144 -3.00 -17.09 9.99
C GLN A 144 -2.79 -18.53 10.49
N PRO A 145 -3.86 -19.21 10.95
CA PRO A 145 -3.75 -20.54 11.58
C PRO A 145 -3.13 -21.61 10.68
N THR A 146 -3.32 -21.50 9.36
CA THR A 146 -2.77 -22.43 8.36
C THR A 146 -1.46 -21.94 7.72
N GLY A 147 -0.95 -20.79 8.16
CA GLY A 147 0.07 -20.03 7.43
C GLY A 147 -0.40 -19.58 6.04
N ASN A 148 0.54 -19.05 5.25
CA ASN A 148 0.29 -18.70 3.86
C ASN A 148 1.50 -19.06 2.97
N THR A 149 1.31 -19.16 1.66
CA THR A 149 2.36 -19.44 0.68
C THR A 149 3.40 -18.32 0.65
N ALA A 150 4.66 -18.65 0.35
CA ALA A 150 5.75 -17.67 0.21
C ALA A 150 5.39 -16.49 -0.70
N ALA A 151 4.71 -16.75 -1.83
CA ALA A 151 4.29 -15.74 -2.79
C ALA A 151 3.29 -14.70 -2.24
N GLN A 152 2.52 -15.05 -1.20
CA GLN A 152 1.51 -14.18 -0.59
C GLN A 152 1.97 -13.58 0.75
N SER A 153 3.15 -13.96 1.23
CA SER A 153 3.71 -13.54 2.51
C SER A 153 5.16 -13.08 2.35
N LEU A 154 6.13 -13.98 2.35
CA LEU A 154 7.56 -13.66 2.37
C LEU A 154 8.04 -12.87 1.14
N ASN A 155 7.52 -13.21 -0.05
CA ASN A 155 7.86 -12.56 -1.32
C ASN A 155 6.94 -11.37 -1.64
N LEU A 156 6.10 -10.96 -0.69
CA LEU A 156 5.12 -9.91 -0.89
C LEU A 156 5.76 -8.54 -0.68
N ASP A 157 6.04 -7.86 -1.79
CA ASP A 157 6.39 -6.44 -1.77
C ASP A 157 5.20 -5.58 -2.20
N TYR A 158 4.78 -4.69 -1.29
CA TYR A 158 3.82 -3.60 -1.52
C TYR A 158 4.41 -2.22 -1.28
N VAL A 159 5.61 -2.12 -0.69
CA VAL A 159 6.21 -0.86 -0.27
C VAL A 159 6.99 -0.24 -1.43
N THR A 160 7.71 -1.05 -2.20
CA THR A 160 8.50 -0.58 -3.35
C THR A 160 7.67 -0.42 -4.61
N LEU A 161 6.47 -1.03 -4.64
CA LEU A 161 5.57 -0.91 -5.79
C LEU A 161 5.00 0.50 -5.89
N TRP A 162 4.73 0.92 -7.13
CA TRP A 162 4.04 2.17 -7.39
C TRP A 162 2.67 2.18 -6.70
N SER A 163 2.39 3.21 -5.88
CA SER A 163 1.13 3.40 -5.15
C SER A 163 -0.15 3.12 -5.94
N TYR A 164 -0.20 3.40 -7.26
CA TYR A 164 -1.38 3.15 -8.09
C TYR A 164 -1.55 1.67 -8.51
N THR A 165 -0.47 0.87 -8.54
CA THR A 165 -0.55 -0.56 -8.89
C THR A 165 -0.80 -1.44 -7.67
N VAL A 166 -0.52 -0.93 -6.47
CA VAL A 166 -0.74 -1.67 -5.21
C VAL A 166 -2.19 -2.12 -5.01
N PRO A 167 -3.23 -1.28 -5.21
CA PRO A 167 -4.62 -1.72 -5.08
C PRO A 167 -4.96 -2.90 -5.99
N ILE A 168 -4.49 -2.89 -7.24
CA ILE A 168 -4.75 -3.96 -8.22
C ILE A 168 -4.12 -5.27 -7.74
N LYS A 169 -2.86 -5.21 -7.29
CA LYS A 169 -2.15 -6.38 -6.73
C LYS A 169 -2.83 -6.85 -5.44
N ALA A 170 -3.28 -5.95 -4.58
CA ALA A 170 -3.98 -6.27 -3.33
C ALA A 170 -5.30 -7.01 -3.57
N VAL A 171 -6.10 -6.59 -4.57
CA VAL A 171 -7.33 -7.29 -4.97
C VAL A 171 -7.01 -8.69 -5.49
N LYS A 172 -5.97 -8.84 -6.33
CA LYS A 172 -5.56 -10.15 -6.87
C LYS A 172 -5.19 -11.16 -5.77
N TYR A 173 -4.53 -10.70 -4.71
CA TYR A 173 -4.20 -11.53 -3.53
C TYR A 173 -5.29 -11.53 -2.46
N ARG A 174 -6.42 -10.85 -2.67
CA ARG A 174 -7.52 -10.69 -1.69
C ARG A 174 -7.09 -10.07 -0.36
N HIS A 175 -6.08 -9.21 -0.38
CA HIS A 175 -5.60 -8.44 0.77
C HIS A 175 -6.42 -7.15 0.94
N TRP A 176 -7.63 -7.29 1.49
CA TRP A 176 -8.60 -6.19 1.61
C TRP A 176 -8.10 -5.02 2.46
N ALA A 177 -7.29 -5.27 3.50
CA ALA A 177 -6.73 -4.20 4.33
C ALA A 177 -5.81 -3.26 3.52
N VAL A 178 -4.88 -3.81 2.75
CA VAL A 178 -3.97 -3.05 1.87
C VAL A 178 -4.74 -2.33 0.77
N PHE A 179 -5.77 -2.98 0.20
CA PHE A 179 -6.61 -2.36 -0.83
C PHE A 179 -7.30 -1.10 -0.31
N VAL A 180 -7.96 -1.20 0.84
CA VAL A 180 -8.70 -0.09 1.45
C VAL A 180 -7.74 1.04 1.88
N SER A 181 -6.60 0.71 2.50
CA SER A 181 -5.61 1.73 2.90
C SER A 181 -5.00 2.45 1.69
N SER A 182 -4.71 1.72 0.62
CA SER A 182 -4.09 2.29 -0.58
C SER A 182 -5.05 3.20 -1.33
N ILE A 183 -6.32 2.80 -1.48
CA ILE A 183 -7.34 3.66 -2.09
C ILE A 183 -7.61 4.88 -1.22
N GLY A 184 -7.76 4.70 0.10
CA GLY A 184 -7.95 5.81 1.03
C GLY A 184 -6.82 6.84 0.93
N THR A 185 -5.58 6.37 0.82
CA THR A 185 -4.41 7.24 0.65
C THR A 185 -4.42 7.95 -0.69
N ILE A 186 -4.71 7.26 -1.81
CA ILE A 186 -4.80 7.90 -3.13
C ILE A 186 -5.88 8.99 -3.13
N LEU A 187 -7.03 8.74 -2.52
CA LEU A 187 -8.10 9.74 -2.39
C LEU A 187 -7.67 10.92 -1.51
N ALA A 188 -7.06 10.65 -0.35
CA ALA A 188 -6.63 11.69 0.58
C ALA A 188 -5.48 12.55 0.05
N THR A 189 -4.51 11.97 -0.68
CA THR A 189 -3.31 12.67 -1.14
C THR A 189 -3.45 13.28 -2.53
N THR A 190 -4.20 12.62 -3.42
CA THR A 190 -4.32 13.04 -4.81
C THR A 190 -5.67 13.70 -5.07
N ALA A 191 -6.78 13.00 -4.77
CA ALA A 191 -8.10 13.49 -5.13
C ALA A 191 -8.52 14.71 -4.30
N ALA A 192 -8.36 14.67 -2.97
CA ALA A 192 -8.80 15.75 -2.09
C ALA A 192 -8.11 17.10 -2.40
N PRO A 193 -6.77 17.22 -2.50
CA PRO A 193 -6.14 18.50 -2.84
C PRO A 193 -6.44 18.97 -4.27
N SER A 194 -6.56 18.03 -5.22
CA SER A 194 -6.88 18.35 -6.62
C SER A 194 -8.29 18.91 -6.77
N LEU A 195 -9.26 18.38 -6.01
CA LEU A 195 -10.64 18.87 -5.98
C LEU A 195 -10.81 20.14 -5.15
N GLN A 196 -9.96 20.33 -4.12
CA GLN A 196 -9.96 21.55 -3.29
C GLN A 196 -9.53 22.77 -4.10
N SER A 197 -8.55 22.60 -5.00
CA SER A 197 -7.96 23.71 -5.77
C SER A 197 -8.98 24.51 -6.59
N PRO A 198 -9.86 23.90 -7.42
CA PRO A 198 -10.90 24.61 -8.16
C PRO A 198 -12.11 24.99 -7.30
N SER A 199 -12.19 24.56 -6.04
CA SER A 199 -13.34 24.87 -5.18
C SER A 199 -13.41 26.34 -4.77
N ILE A 200 -12.29 27.07 -4.83
CA ILE A 200 -12.19 28.46 -4.38
C ILE A 200 -11.81 29.32 -5.59
N ASN A 201 -12.79 30.04 -6.14
CA ASN A 201 -12.59 30.90 -7.30
C ASN A 201 -12.96 32.36 -6.98
N SER A 202 -12.17 33.30 -7.49
CA SER A 202 -12.53 34.72 -7.46
C SER A 202 -13.45 35.02 -8.65
N VAL A 203 -14.70 35.34 -8.38
CA VAL A 203 -15.69 35.74 -9.39
C VAL A 203 -15.69 37.26 -9.49
N GLU A 204 -15.54 37.76 -10.72
CA GLU A 204 -15.62 39.19 -11.01
C GLU A 204 -17.08 39.66 -11.02
N ASN A 205 -17.33 40.87 -10.53
CA ASN A 205 -18.67 41.46 -10.50
C ASN A 205 -19.23 41.61 -11.93
N PRO A 206 -20.43 41.06 -12.25
CA PRO A 206 -21.05 41.21 -13.56
C PRO A 206 -21.31 42.67 -13.96
N GLU A 207 -21.48 43.59 -13.01
CA GLU A 207 -21.63 45.02 -13.27
C GLU A 207 -20.36 45.65 -13.87
N CYS A 208 -19.19 45.10 -13.56
CA CYS A 208 -17.90 45.53 -14.11
C CYS A 208 -17.62 44.98 -15.50
N LYS A 209 -18.25 43.85 -15.87
CA LYS A 209 -18.01 43.16 -17.14
C LYS A 209 -18.65 43.87 -18.35
N ASN A 210 -19.77 44.57 -18.13
CA ASN A 210 -20.56 45.20 -19.19
C ASN A 210 -20.40 46.73 -19.23
N SER A 211 -19.68 47.33 -18.28
CA SER A 211 -19.40 48.77 -18.30
C SER A 211 -18.18 49.07 -19.16
N HIS A 212 -18.38 49.80 -20.26
CA HIS A 212 -17.32 50.34 -21.13
C HIS A 212 -16.47 51.46 -20.44
N LYS A 213 -16.52 51.54 -19.10
CA LYS A 213 -15.79 52.51 -18.28
C LYS A 213 -14.51 51.85 -17.75
N PRO A 214 -13.34 52.51 -17.82
CA PRO A 214 -12.06 51.93 -17.42
C PRO A 214 -11.90 51.76 -15.89
N ALA A 215 -12.83 52.28 -15.09
CA ALA A 215 -12.82 52.15 -13.64
C ALA A 215 -14.20 51.70 -13.16
N CYS A 216 -14.27 50.50 -12.58
CA CYS A 216 -15.41 50.11 -11.77
C CYS A 216 -15.35 50.89 -10.45
N ASP A 217 -16.36 51.72 -10.17
CA ASP A 217 -16.49 52.51 -8.93
C ASP A 217 -16.87 51.64 -7.71
N GLY A 218 -17.16 50.35 -7.94
CA GLY A 218 -17.57 49.38 -6.93
C GLY A 218 -16.61 48.20 -6.78
N ILE A 219 -17.04 47.22 -5.97
CA ILE A 219 -16.28 46.00 -5.66
C ILE A 219 -15.99 45.21 -6.96
N ARG A 220 -14.71 44.93 -7.24
CA ARG A 220 -14.29 44.20 -8.46
C ARG A 220 -14.37 42.68 -8.33
N TYR A 221 -13.87 42.10 -7.25
CA TYR A 221 -13.79 40.65 -7.06
C TYR A 221 -14.46 40.19 -5.78
N PHE A 222 -15.20 39.10 -5.90
CA PHE A 222 -15.80 38.36 -4.79
C PHE A 222 -15.19 36.97 -4.72
N LEU A 223 -14.73 36.55 -3.55
CA LEU A 223 -14.35 35.16 -3.34
C LEU A 223 -15.62 34.30 -3.23
N ARG A 224 -15.76 33.34 -4.15
CA ARG A 224 -16.89 32.42 -4.22
C ARG A 224 -16.41 30.98 -4.14
N ILE A 225 -17.13 30.18 -3.36
CA ILE A 225 -16.92 28.73 -3.32
C ILE A 225 -17.85 28.09 -4.34
N ASP A 226 -17.28 27.40 -5.33
CA ASP A 226 -18.09 26.71 -6.33
C ASP A 226 -18.80 25.50 -5.70
N PRO A 227 -20.14 25.43 -5.80
CA PRO A 227 -20.91 24.42 -5.07
C PRO A 227 -20.70 23.00 -5.59
N VAL A 228 -20.31 22.85 -6.86
CA VAL A 228 -20.06 21.54 -7.48
C VAL A 228 -18.75 20.95 -6.95
N TRP A 229 -17.65 21.70 -7.08
CA TRP A 229 -16.34 21.27 -6.61
C TRP A 229 -16.30 21.07 -5.10
N SER A 230 -16.94 21.95 -4.33
CA SER A 230 -17.01 21.82 -2.87
C SER A 230 -17.76 20.57 -2.42
N ARG A 231 -18.83 20.18 -3.12
CA ARG A 231 -19.54 18.91 -2.87
C ARG A 231 -18.68 17.70 -3.22
N LEU A 232 -17.97 17.72 -4.35
CA LEU A 232 -17.05 16.65 -4.72
C LEU A 232 -15.94 16.46 -3.68
N VAL A 233 -15.41 17.54 -3.10
CA VAL A 233 -14.44 17.44 -1.98
C VAL A 233 -15.08 16.79 -0.77
N THR A 234 -16.29 17.22 -0.39
CA THR A 234 -17.02 16.68 0.76
C THR A 234 -17.31 15.19 0.57
N ASP A 235 -17.79 14.79 -0.61
CA ASP A 235 -18.02 13.39 -0.97
C ASP A 235 -16.72 12.58 -0.95
N CYS A 236 -15.60 13.15 -1.42
CA CYS A 236 -14.29 12.52 -1.35
C CYS A 236 -13.84 12.31 0.11
N LEU A 237 -14.06 13.26 1.01
CA LEU A 237 -13.69 13.12 2.43
C LEU A 237 -14.61 12.14 3.18
N ILE A 238 -15.89 12.10 2.83
CA ILE A 238 -16.83 11.12 3.39
C ILE A 238 -16.46 9.71 2.93
N THR A 239 -16.16 9.51 1.66
CA THR A 239 -15.71 8.21 1.14
C THR A 239 -14.41 7.75 1.81
N VAL A 240 -13.45 8.65 2.03
CA VAL A 240 -12.24 8.36 2.81
C VAL A 240 -12.56 7.98 4.26
N ALA A 241 -13.52 8.65 4.91
CA ALA A 241 -13.97 8.30 6.26
C ALA A 241 -14.60 6.90 6.33
N LEU A 242 -15.41 6.54 5.33
CA LEU A 242 -15.99 5.19 5.21
C LEU A 242 -14.90 4.13 5.01
N LEU A 243 -13.90 4.41 4.16
CA LEU A 243 -12.76 3.52 3.97
C LEU A 243 -11.95 3.35 5.26
N ALA A 244 -11.75 4.41 6.05
CA ALA A 244 -11.10 4.30 7.35
C ALA A 244 -11.91 3.45 8.35
N LEU A 245 -13.25 3.53 8.32
CA LEU A 245 -14.11 2.68 9.15
C LEU A 245 -13.97 1.20 8.74
N VAL A 246 -13.97 0.91 7.44
CA VAL A 246 -13.70 -0.44 6.93
C VAL A 246 -12.30 -0.91 7.35
N LEU A 247 -11.29 -0.05 7.24
CA LEU A 247 -9.92 -0.35 7.67
C LEU A 247 -9.86 -0.67 9.17
N LEU A 248 -10.59 0.08 10.01
CA LEU A 248 -10.67 -0.16 11.46
C LEU A 248 -11.24 -1.56 11.76
N VAL A 249 -12.24 -2.01 11.01
CA VAL A 249 -12.79 -3.37 11.13
C VAL A 249 -11.77 -4.41 10.67
N GLN A 250 -11.11 -4.20 9.54
CA GLN A 250 -10.11 -5.13 9.00
C GLN A 250 -8.87 -5.26 9.89
N LEU A 251 -8.47 -4.21 10.60
CA LEU A 251 -7.34 -4.21 11.53
C LEU A 251 -7.64 -4.87 12.89
N ARG A 252 -8.85 -5.40 13.10
CA ARG A 252 -9.16 -6.23 14.28
C ARG A 252 -8.47 -7.60 14.26
N ARG A 253 -7.89 -8.00 13.11
CA ARG A 253 -7.02 -9.17 13.02
C ARG A 253 -5.78 -8.99 13.91
N LYS A 254 -5.26 -10.11 14.42
CA LYS A 254 -4.05 -10.15 15.26
C LYS A 254 -2.81 -10.21 14.39
N SER A 255 -1.75 -9.49 14.75
CA SER A 255 -0.50 -9.48 13.97
C SER A 255 0.37 -10.70 14.18
N GLY A 256 0.31 -11.35 15.34
CA GLY A 256 1.21 -12.45 15.71
C GLY A 256 2.64 -12.01 16.04
N LEU A 257 2.90 -10.70 16.07
CA LEU A 257 4.20 -10.14 16.39
C LEU A 257 4.31 -9.76 17.86
N LEU A 258 5.50 -9.96 18.41
CA LEU A 258 5.86 -9.52 19.76
C LEU A 258 6.42 -8.09 19.77
N SER A 259 7.17 -7.71 18.72
CA SER A 259 7.87 -6.43 18.62
C SER A 259 8.00 -5.97 17.16
N ASP A 260 8.42 -4.71 16.94
CA ASP A 260 8.59 -4.14 15.59
C ASP A 260 9.68 -4.89 14.78
N PRO A 261 9.37 -5.44 13.60
CA PRO A 261 10.32 -6.18 12.78
C PRO A 261 11.12 -5.26 11.84
N ARG A 262 11.06 -3.94 12.01
CA ARG A 262 11.64 -2.95 11.07
C ARG A 262 13.16 -3.08 10.87
N GLY A 263 13.88 -3.62 11.86
CA GLY A 263 15.33 -3.79 11.80
C GLY A 263 15.77 -5.19 11.38
N VAL A 264 16.97 -5.29 10.79
CA VAL A 264 17.62 -6.58 10.47
C VAL A 264 17.74 -7.47 11.71
N ALA A 265 18.04 -6.88 12.87
CA ALA A 265 18.07 -7.60 14.14
C ALA A 265 16.71 -8.21 14.51
N GLY A 266 15.60 -7.51 14.22
CA GLY A 266 14.25 -8.02 14.45
C GLY A 266 13.97 -9.25 13.59
N ILE A 267 14.27 -9.17 12.29
CA ILE A 267 14.10 -10.30 11.35
C ILE A 267 15.04 -11.46 11.72
N ALA A 268 16.30 -11.19 12.06
CA ALA A 268 17.26 -12.19 12.49
C ALA A 268 16.81 -12.91 13.77
N ALA A 269 16.24 -12.18 14.74
CA ALA A 269 15.68 -12.77 15.95
C ALA A 269 14.52 -13.73 15.64
N MET A 270 13.68 -13.41 14.65
CA MET A 270 12.58 -14.30 14.21
C MET A 270 13.09 -15.56 13.51
N ALA A 271 14.25 -15.48 12.83
CA ALA A 271 14.85 -16.57 12.10
C ALA A 271 15.65 -17.54 12.99
N THR A 272 16.37 -17.03 14.01
CA THR A 272 17.33 -17.84 14.82
C THR A 272 16.72 -19.03 15.55
N LYS A 273 15.44 -18.93 15.95
CA LYS A 273 14.71 -19.99 16.66
C LYS A 273 14.02 -20.98 15.72
N SER A 274 14.09 -20.76 14.41
CA SER A 274 13.34 -21.50 13.39
C SER A 274 14.26 -22.13 12.35
N HIS A 275 13.79 -23.16 11.66
CA HIS A 275 14.54 -23.82 10.59
C HIS A 275 14.43 -23.09 9.23
N ILE A 276 13.98 -21.83 9.21
CA ILE A 276 13.81 -21.09 7.94
C ILE A 276 15.11 -20.96 7.15
N LEU A 277 16.26 -20.79 7.81
CA LEU A 277 17.55 -20.61 7.16
C LEU A 277 18.01 -21.86 6.38
N CYS A 278 17.55 -23.05 6.77
CA CYS A 278 17.85 -24.28 6.03
C CYS A 278 17.21 -24.28 4.63
N ASP A 279 16.11 -23.55 4.44
CA ASP A 279 15.48 -23.43 3.13
C ASP A 279 16.32 -22.59 2.17
N PHE A 280 17.09 -21.65 2.73
CA PHE A 280 18.00 -20.75 2.05
C PHE A 280 19.42 -21.30 1.85
N ASP A 281 19.70 -22.49 2.38
CA ASP A 281 21.01 -23.13 2.24
C ASP A 281 21.34 -23.40 0.76
N GLY A 282 22.53 -22.98 0.35
CA GLY A 282 23.01 -23.05 -1.03
C GLY A 282 22.33 -22.08 -2.02
N MET A 283 21.63 -21.05 -1.55
CA MET A 283 21.03 -20.01 -2.40
C MET A 283 21.77 -18.66 -2.37
N ASP A 284 22.98 -18.60 -1.82
CA ASP A 284 23.76 -17.36 -1.72
C ASP A 284 24.12 -16.75 -3.09
N GLU A 285 24.26 -17.60 -4.13
CA GLU A 285 24.55 -17.20 -5.52
C GLU A 285 23.32 -17.26 -6.44
N ALA A 286 22.16 -17.67 -5.92
CA ALA A 286 20.97 -17.89 -6.75
C ALA A 286 20.32 -16.57 -7.18
N LEU A 287 19.80 -16.53 -8.40
CA LEU A 287 19.06 -15.36 -8.89
C LEU A 287 17.72 -15.24 -8.16
N HIS A 288 17.20 -14.02 -8.04
CA HIS A 288 15.91 -13.71 -7.42
C HIS A 288 14.77 -14.63 -7.89
N ASP A 289 14.69 -14.91 -9.19
CA ASP A 289 13.66 -15.77 -9.77
C ASP A 289 13.81 -17.24 -9.37
N ASP A 290 15.05 -17.73 -9.22
CA ASP A 290 15.34 -19.10 -8.79
C ASP A 290 14.96 -19.30 -7.32
N ILE A 291 15.24 -18.30 -6.50
CA ILE A 291 14.81 -18.24 -5.09
C ILE A 291 13.27 -18.29 -5.03
N HIS A 292 12.59 -17.49 -5.85
CA HIS A 292 11.13 -17.51 -5.91
C HIS A 292 10.55 -18.84 -6.39
N ALA A 293 11.16 -19.47 -7.40
CA ALA A 293 10.71 -20.76 -7.92
C ALA A 293 10.81 -21.87 -6.85
N LYS A 294 11.91 -21.90 -6.09
CA LYS A 294 12.15 -22.89 -5.03
C LYS A 294 11.19 -22.69 -3.85
N LEU A 295 10.92 -21.45 -3.45
CA LEU A 295 10.05 -21.12 -2.32
C LEU A 295 8.54 -21.18 -2.67
N ARG A 296 8.18 -21.20 -3.96
CA ARG A 296 6.78 -21.08 -4.44
C ARG A 296 5.82 -22.10 -3.83
N HIS A 297 6.29 -23.32 -3.59
CA HIS A 297 5.45 -24.44 -3.15
C HIS A 297 5.39 -24.58 -1.62
N ARG A 298 6.18 -23.78 -0.89
CA ARG A 298 6.28 -23.82 0.56
C ARG A 298 5.32 -22.83 1.21
N ARG A 299 4.73 -23.27 2.32
CA ARG A 299 3.93 -22.42 3.21
C ARG A 299 4.78 -22.03 4.42
N TYR A 300 4.56 -20.82 4.89
CA TYR A 300 5.22 -20.27 6.07
C TYR A 300 4.17 -19.82 7.07
N ILE A 301 4.47 -20.02 8.34
CA ILE A 301 3.60 -19.64 9.46
C ILE A 301 4.42 -18.87 10.49
N LEU A 302 3.83 -17.83 11.07
CA LEU A 302 4.42 -17.08 12.16
C LEU A 302 3.87 -17.64 13.48
N TYR A 303 4.72 -18.36 14.21
CA TYR A 303 4.37 -18.97 15.50
C TYR A 303 5.25 -18.35 16.60
N LYS A 304 4.62 -17.77 17.64
CA LYS A 304 5.33 -17.05 18.73
C LYS A 304 6.40 -16.05 18.24
N SER A 305 6.09 -15.26 17.22
CA SER A 305 7.02 -14.29 16.60
C SER A 305 8.26 -14.91 15.96
N THR A 306 8.22 -16.20 15.58
CA THR A 306 9.30 -16.89 14.85
C THR A 306 8.71 -17.52 13.58
N ILE A 307 9.45 -17.48 12.47
CA ILE A 307 8.90 -17.88 11.17
C ILE A 307 9.19 -19.36 10.94
N TRP A 308 8.16 -20.19 10.94
CA TRP A 308 8.29 -21.63 10.75
C TRP A 308 7.84 -22.06 9.36
N GLN A 309 8.38 -23.19 8.92
CA GLN A 309 7.93 -23.88 7.73
C GLN A 309 6.63 -24.64 8.04
N GLY A 310 5.59 -24.36 7.24
CA GLY A 310 4.30 -25.05 7.28
C GLY A 310 4.24 -26.26 6.34
N GLU A 311 3.03 -26.73 6.07
CA GLU A 311 2.77 -27.89 5.21
C GLU A 311 3.17 -27.63 3.75
N CYS A 312 3.92 -28.57 3.15
CA CYS A 312 4.27 -28.52 1.73
C CYS A 312 3.06 -28.93 0.89
N THR A 313 2.53 -28.02 0.09
CA THR A 313 1.52 -28.36 -0.91
C THR A 313 2.18 -29.13 -2.06
N HIS A 314 2.02 -30.46 -2.07
CA HIS A 314 2.47 -31.32 -3.17
C HIS A 314 1.60 -31.05 -4.42
N HIS A 315 2.05 -30.14 -5.28
CA HIS A 315 1.35 -29.88 -6.54
C HIS A 315 1.93 -30.79 -7.63
N ASN A 316 1.14 -31.75 -8.12
CA ASN A 316 1.51 -32.57 -9.25
C ASN A 316 1.86 -31.66 -10.45
N PRO A 317 3.08 -31.72 -11.01
CA PRO A 317 3.51 -30.82 -12.08
C PRO A 317 2.69 -30.98 -13.38
N SER A 318 1.84 -32.00 -13.48
CA SER A 318 1.09 -32.38 -14.68
C SER A 318 -0.21 -31.59 -14.95
N LYS A 319 -0.62 -30.62 -14.11
CA LYS A 319 -1.84 -29.81 -14.38
C LYS A 319 -1.68 -28.29 -14.37
N SER A 320 -0.50 -27.75 -14.05
CA SER A 320 -0.27 -26.28 -14.03
C SER A 320 0.42 -25.71 -15.26
N GLN A 321 0.87 -26.57 -16.19
CA GLN A 321 1.50 -26.11 -17.43
C GLN A 321 0.52 -25.43 -18.40
N THR A 322 -0.80 -25.54 -18.20
CA THR A 322 -1.78 -25.00 -19.16
C THR A 322 -2.47 -23.70 -18.70
N GLN A 323 -2.32 -23.24 -17.46
CA GLN A 323 -3.04 -22.03 -16.98
C GLN A 323 -2.19 -20.97 -16.25
N THR A 324 -0.87 -21.15 -16.16
CA THR A 324 0.02 -20.16 -15.53
C THR A 324 1.14 -19.65 -16.44
N GLN A 325 0.93 -19.66 -17.77
CA GLN A 325 1.86 -19.08 -18.73
C GLN A 325 1.55 -17.63 -19.14
N THR A 326 0.44 -17.03 -18.68
CA THR A 326 0.02 -15.71 -19.21
C THR A 326 0.41 -14.48 -18.37
N GLN A 327 1.13 -14.61 -17.24
CA GLN A 327 1.51 -13.41 -16.44
C GLN A 327 2.94 -13.38 -15.85
N THR A 328 3.85 -14.25 -16.30
CA THR A 328 5.27 -14.14 -15.93
C THR A 328 6.14 -14.49 -17.14
N GLN A 329 5.95 -13.78 -18.24
CA GLN A 329 6.87 -13.79 -19.38
C GLN A 329 7.41 -12.39 -19.61
N THR A 330 8.38 -12.00 -18.79
CA THR A 330 9.49 -11.12 -19.19
C THR A 330 10.51 -11.14 -18.06
N GLN A 331 11.34 -12.17 -18.05
CA GLN A 331 12.69 -12.13 -17.47
C GLN A 331 13.43 -13.43 -17.83
N THR A 332 13.54 -13.69 -19.12
CA THR A 332 14.69 -14.44 -19.60
C THR A 332 15.92 -13.56 -19.48
N GLN A 333 16.95 -14.12 -18.84
CA GLN A 333 18.35 -13.96 -19.21
C GLN A 333 19.10 -12.74 -18.61
N THR A 334 20.10 -13.09 -17.78
CA THR A 334 21.18 -12.24 -17.23
C THR A 334 20.75 -10.83 -16.84
N GLN A 335 20.32 -10.64 -15.59
CA GLN A 335 20.07 -9.28 -15.11
C GLN A 335 21.38 -8.52 -14.93
N ASN A 336 21.59 -7.55 -15.83
CA ASN A 336 22.44 -6.40 -15.56
C ASN A 336 22.07 -5.80 -14.18
N PRO A 337 23.05 -5.45 -13.34
CA PRO A 337 22.83 -4.95 -11.97
C PRO A 337 22.13 -3.59 -11.92
N HIS A 338 21.93 -2.94 -13.06
CA HIS A 338 21.23 -1.67 -13.12
C HIS A 338 19.74 -1.82 -12.80
N PRO A 339 19.19 -0.96 -11.91
CA PRO A 339 17.78 -0.96 -11.57
C PRO A 339 16.95 -0.74 -12.84
N ILE A 340 15.75 -1.33 -12.87
CA ILE A 340 14.89 -1.37 -14.06
C ILE A 340 14.67 0.04 -14.65
N ILE A 341 14.60 1.07 -13.82
CA ILE A 341 14.36 2.46 -14.26
C ILE A 341 15.54 3.09 -15.04
N LEU A 342 16.76 2.57 -14.87
CA LEU A 342 17.95 3.03 -15.60
C LEU A 342 18.23 2.19 -16.85
N ARG A 343 17.44 1.14 -17.11
CA ARG A 343 17.63 0.33 -18.31
C ARG A 343 17.17 1.13 -19.54
N PRO A 344 17.88 1.03 -20.67
CA PRO A 344 17.65 1.92 -21.82
C PRO A 344 16.23 1.81 -22.39
N ILE A 345 15.63 0.62 -22.41
CA ILE A 345 14.27 0.40 -22.93
C ILE A 345 13.19 1.10 -22.07
N PRO A 346 13.07 0.81 -20.75
CA PRO A 346 12.10 1.51 -19.91
C PRO A 346 12.42 3.00 -19.74
N LEU A 347 13.70 3.40 -19.74
CA LEU A 347 14.09 4.80 -19.72
C LEU A 347 13.57 5.54 -20.97
N MET A 348 13.75 4.97 -22.16
CA MET A 348 13.20 5.54 -23.40
C MET A 348 11.67 5.62 -23.36
N SER A 349 11.00 4.58 -22.87
CA SER A 349 9.54 4.60 -22.70
C SER A 349 9.09 5.70 -21.73
N PHE A 350 9.81 5.88 -20.62
CA PHE A 350 9.57 6.96 -19.66
C PHE A 350 9.81 8.35 -20.28
N MET A 351 10.90 8.54 -21.03
CA MET A 351 11.21 9.80 -21.71
C MET A 351 10.18 10.14 -22.78
N ILE A 352 9.71 9.16 -23.56
CA ILE A 352 8.64 9.34 -24.55
C ILE A 352 7.34 9.71 -23.85
N ALA A 353 6.96 9.01 -22.79
CA ALA A 353 5.76 9.34 -22.03
C ALA A 353 5.84 10.76 -21.46
N MET A 354 6.98 11.13 -20.86
CA MET A 354 7.20 12.49 -20.35
C MET A 354 7.10 13.53 -21.47
N ALA A 355 7.72 13.30 -22.62
CA ALA A 355 7.64 14.20 -23.78
C ALA A 355 6.21 14.34 -24.33
N ILE A 356 5.39 13.28 -24.24
CA ILE A 356 3.97 13.33 -24.61
C ILE A 356 3.16 14.11 -23.57
N PHE A 357 3.36 13.90 -22.26
CA PHE A 357 2.56 14.56 -21.22
C PHE A 357 2.96 16.02 -20.96
N PHE A 358 4.22 16.38 -21.17
CA PHE A 358 4.73 17.74 -20.96
C PHE A 358 3.95 18.83 -21.71
N PRO A 359 3.56 18.68 -23.00
CA PRO A 359 2.74 19.66 -23.71
C PRO A 359 1.27 19.68 -23.28
N PHE A 360 0.75 18.61 -22.64
CA PHE A 360 -0.63 18.61 -22.12
C PHE A 360 -0.78 19.50 -20.88
N ILE A 361 0.27 19.65 -20.07
CA ILE A 361 0.24 20.50 -18.86
C ILE A 361 -0.10 21.96 -19.21
N PRO A 362 0.61 22.64 -20.13
CA PRO A 362 0.25 24.00 -20.54
C PRO A 362 -1.06 24.02 -21.34
N ALA A 363 -1.36 23.02 -22.16
CA ALA A 363 -2.64 22.98 -22.88
C ALA A 363 -3.83 23.00 -21.89
N ILE A 364 -3.80 22.16 -20.86
CA ILE A 364 -4.87 22.12 -19.84
C ILE A 364 -4.86 23.38 -18.97
N ALA A 365 -3.69 23.93 -18.64
CA ALA A 365 -3.58 25.10 -17.78
C ALA A 365 -3.96 26.42 -18.47
N TYR A 366 -3.76 26.53 -19.78
CA TYR A 366 -3.96 27.78 -20.54
C TYR A 366 -5.17 27.75 -21.48
N ILE A 367 -5.87 26.63 -21.65
CA ILE A 367 -7.16 26.60 -22.36
C ILE A 367 -8.26 27.15 -21.42
N PRO A 368 -8.95 28.23 -21.79
CA PRO A 368 -10.06 28.74 -20.99
C PRO A 368 -11.21 27.72 -21.00
N LEU A 369 -11.67 27.31 -19.80
CA LEU A 369 -12.77 26.35 -19.54
C LEU A 369 -14.11 26.64 -20.25
N LYS A 370 -14.24 27.76 -20.96
CA LYS A 370 -15.45 28.18 -21.67
C LYS A 370 -15.71 27.47 -22.99
N THR A 371 -14.74 26.74 -23.53
CA THR A 371 -14.84 26.04 -24.83
C THR A 371 -15.13 24.53 -24.71
N ILE A 372 -15.21 23.98 -23.49
CA ILE A 372 -15.41 22.54 -23.26
C ILE A 372 -16.80 22.24 -22.64
N ALA A 373 -17.61 23.27 -22.36
CA ALA A 373 -18.98 23.15 -21.86
C ALA A 373 -20.02 23.24 -22.98
#